data_AF-A0A2N1Z4T8-F1
#
_entry.id   AF-A0A2N1Z4T8-F1
#
_cell.length_a   1.000
_cell.length_b   1.000
_cell.length_c   1.000
_cell.angle_alpha   90.00
_cell.angle_beta   90.00
_cell.angle_gamma   90.00
#
_symmetry.space_group_name_H-M   'P 1'
#
loop_
_entity.id
_entity.type
_entity.pdbx_description
1 polymer ?
#
loop_
_entity_poly.entity_id
_entity_poly.type
_entity_poly.pdbx_seq_one_letter_code
_entity_poly.pdbx_strand_id
1 'polypeptide(L)'
;MSQYLLMSSVMTNLPASLFCIFIIFLASFPATARISKQPVEHFNRSTGELYWDIDSEVRLKYIHTCRIVRDDSSTLNEIVHELDIFSVLDWDTTQIVSCTNRGLRATYILREDELFPESYNKGIAINNKKLKYYSEGYEIIKDRSDSANYQNIYAALKSQKPIVAAVYANNYFDISTQAHGYRETPEIEVIIDASNLDAADSISEKLAQSEASHHNDKIYRKYWLVIFINTAVLVLIIIGLFLIRRRVRSILKAAYEIASIAKASTKSTIHSLSKIIKPEKSKIIKTDNLKPYSVADELLKWTQLKDAGVVSEEEFREARDKIMSK
;
A
#
# COMPACT_ATOMS: atom_id res chain seq x y z
N MET A 1 -66.39 52.38 27.09
CA MET A 1 -67.56 52.84 26.31
C MET A 1 -67.48 54.34 26.09
N SER A 2 -66.51 54.88 25.32
CA SER A 2 -66.55 56.27 24.81
C SER A 2 -65.35 56.68 23.89
N GLN A 3 -64.84 55.80 23.02
CA GLN A 3 -63.75 56.19 22.08
C GLN A 3 -63.88 55.62 20.65
N TYR A 4 -64.90 54.80 20.36
CA TYR A 4 -65.07 54.15 19.05
C TYR A 4 -65.99 54.91 18.07
N LEU A 5 -66.48 56.10 18.41
CA LEU A 5 -67.50 56.80 17.62
C LEU A 5 -66.97 57.96 16.74
N LEU A 6 -65.66 58.26 16.75
CA LEU A 6 -65.11 59.43 16.04
C LEU A 6 -64.35 59.11 14.73
N MET A 7 -64.21 57.86 14.32
CA MET A 7 -63.53 57.49 13.05
C MET A 7 -64.47 57.20 11.87
N SER A 8 -65.79 57.32 12.03
CA SER A 8 -66.75 56.98 10.95
C SER A 8 -67.08 58.14 9.99
N SER A 9 -66.75 59.39 10.33
CA SER A 9 -67.29 60.57 9.62
C SER A 9 -66.35 61.25 8.62
N VAL A 10 -65.14 60.73 8.37
CA VAL A 10 -64.14 61.42 7.51
C VAL A 10 -63.95 60.75 6.13
N MET A 11 -64.64 59.64 5.82
CA MET A 11 -64.40 58.88 4.59
C MET A 11 -65.45 59.07 3.47
N THR A 12 -66.31 60.08 3.49
CA THR A 12 -67.39 60.22 2.48
C THR A 12 -67.10 61.18 1.33
N ASN A 13 -66.00 61.93 1.34
CA ASN A 13 -65.71 62.93 0.29
C ASN A 13 -64.26 62.86 -0.25
N LEU A 14 -63.70 61.65 -0.44
CA LEU A 14 -62.52 61.52 -1.29
C LEU A 14 -62.95 61.45 -2.77
N PRO A 15 -62.44 62.31 -3.66
CA PRO A 15 -62.76 62.25 -5.07
C PRO A 15 -62.31 60.90 -5.64
N ALA A 16 -63.17 60.22 -6.40
CA ALA A 16 -62.92 58.90 -6.98
C ALA A 16 -61.58 58.78 -7.75
N SER A 17 -61.01 59.91 -8.20
CA SER A 17 -59.68 59.99 -8.83
C SER A 17 -58.50 59.59 -7.92
N LEU A 18 -58.60 59.75 -6.59
CA LEU A 18 -57.51 59.40 -5.65
C LEU A 18 -57.49 57.91 -5.30
N PHE A 19 -58.64 57.22 -5.38
CA PHE A 19 -58.72 55.76 -5.16
C PHE A 19 -58.10 54.98 -6.32
N CYS A 20 -58.17 55.47 -7.55
CA CYS A 20 -57.54 54.81 -8.71
C CYS A 20 -56.01 54.87 -8.66
N ILE A 21 -55.40 55.91 -8.07
CA ILE A 21 -53.93 56.03 -8.00
C ILE A 21 -53.36 55.04 -6.96
N PHE A 22 -54.09 54.74 -5.88
CA PHE A 22 -53.63 53.80 -4.85
C PHE A 22 -53.72 52.32 -5.29
N ILE A 23 -54.69 51.97 -6.14
CA ILE A 23 -54.81 50.60 -6.67
C ILE A 23 -53.70 50.28 -7.70
N ILE A 24 -53.17 51.28 -8.40
CA ILE A 24 -52.06 51.09 -9.36
C ILE A 24 -50.72 50.86 -8.63
N PHE A 25 -50.52 51.42 -7.43
CA PHE A 25 -49.29 51.23 -6.65
C PHE A 25 -49.22 49.89 -5.88
N LEU A 26 -50.35 49.26 -5.57
CA LEU A 26 -50.37 47.96 -4.86
C LEU A 26 -50.18 46.74 -5.79
N ALA A 27 -50.37 46.90 -7.10
CA ALA A 27 -50.23 45.81 -8.07
C ALA A 27 -48.81 45.63 -8.64
N SER A 28 -47.84 46.42 -8.18
CA SER A 28 -46.46 46.40 -8.70
C SER A 28 -45.42 46.24 -7.59
N PHE A 29 -45.69 45.34 -6.62
CA PHE A 29 -44.56 44.63 -6.02
C PHE A 29 -44.05 43.68 -7.09
N PRO A 30 -42.87 43.89 -7.69
CA PRO A 30 -42.27 42.87 -8.52
C PRO A 30 -42.20 41.65 -7.61
N ALA A 31 -42.92 40.59 -7.96
CA ALA A 31 -42.63 39.29 -7.41
C ALA A 31 -41.13 39.12 -7.64
N THR A 32 -40.35 39.23 -6.57
CA THR A 32 -38.91 39.05 -6.63
C THR A 32 -38.75 37.61 -7.06
N ALA A 33 -38.65 37.42 -8.36
CA ALA A 33 -38.41 36.13 -8.96
C ALA A 33 -37.17 35.62 -8.24
N ARG A 34 -37.32 34.52 -7.50
CA ARG A 34 -36.19 33.86 -6.86
C ARG A 34 -35.23 33.56 -8.00
N ILE A 35 -34.19 34.38 -8.14
CA ILE A 35 -33.12 34.13 -9.08
C ILE A 35 -32.52 32.82 -8.58
N SER A 36 -32.80 31.74 -9.31
CA SER A 36 -32.20 30.44 -9.05
C SER A 36 -30.69 30.65 -9.16
N LYS A 37 -30.02 30.70 -8.01
CA LYS A 37 -28.57 30.75 -7.97
C LYS A 37 -28.09 29.44 -8.55
N GLN A 38 -27.40 29.50 -9.69
CA GLN A 38 -26.71 28.33 -10.20
C GLN A 38 -25.52 28.05 -9.27
N PRO A 39 -25.25 26.77 -8.94
CA PRO A 39 -24.08 26.43 -8.17
C PRO A 39 -22.84 26.74 -9.01
N VAL A 40 -21.81 27.30 -8.38
CA VAL A 40 -20.54 27.55 -9.07
C VAL A 40 -19.67 26.32 -8.94
N GLU A 41 -19.41 25.64 -10.06
CA GLU A 41 -18.45 24.55 -10.10
C GLU A 41 -17.03 25.09 -10.19
N HIS A 42 -16.15 24.50 -9.39
CA HIS A 42 -14.72 24.75 -9.43
C HIS A 42 -14.00 23.44 -9.68
N PHE A 43 -13.32 23.34 -10.83
CA PHE A 43 -12.53 22.17 -11.19
C PHE A 43 -11.10 22.57 -11.56
N ASN A 44 -10.15 22.11 -10.75
CA ASN A 44 -8.74 22.30 -11.01
C ASN A 44 -8.15 21.06 -11.71
N ARG A 45 -7.83 21.21 -13.00
CA ARG A 45 -7.30 20.11 -13.82
C ARG A 45 -5.89 19.65 -13.45
N SER A 46 -5.13 20.46 -12.71
CA SER A 46 -3.77 20.06 -12.29
C SER A 46 -3.78 19.27 -10.99
N THR A 47 -4.66 19.62 -10.04
CA THR A 47 -4.77 18.94 -8.74
C THR A 47 -5.84 17.87 -8.71
N GLY A 48 -6.81 17.91 -9.63
CA GLY A 48 -8.00 17.06 -9.58
C GLY A 48 -9.04 17.55 -8.56
N GLU A 49 -8.82 18.69 -7.92
CA GLU A 49 -9.78 19.26 -6.97
C GLU A 49 -11.07 19.66 -7.68
N LEU A 50 -12.18 19.17 -7.16
CA LEU A 50 -13.52 19.43 -7.67
C LEU A 50 -14.44 19.79 -6.50
N TYR A 51 -15.14 20.90 -6.60
CA TYR A 51 -16.15 21.29 -5.62
C TYR A 51 -17.23 22.19 -6.22
N TRP A 52 -18.36 22.26 -5.52
CA TRP A 52 -19.51 23.08 -5.88
C TRP A 52 -19.91 23.95 -4.70
N ASP A 53 -19.97 25.26 -4.91
CA ASP A 53 -20.48 26.20 -3.93
C ASP A 53 -22.00 26.28 -4.11
N ILE A 54 -22.74 25.71 -3.13
CA ILE A 54 -24.19 25.54 -3.17
C ILE A 54 -24.90 26.81 -2.71
N ASP A 55 -24.38 27.42 -1.67
CA ASP A 55 -24.77 28.75 -1.20
C ASP A 55 -23.56 29.53 -0.68
N SER A 56 -23.75 30.57 0.11
CA SER A 56 -22.67 31.37 0.69
C SER A 56 -21.91 30.68 1.83
N GLU A 57 -22.41 29.55 2.33
CA GLU A 57 -21.94 28.87 3.53
C GLU A 57 -21.52 27.41 3.27
N VAL A 58 -22.15 26.74 2.29
CA VAL A 58 -22.06 25.31 2.03
C VAL A 58 -21.34 25.05 0.71
N ARG A 59 -20.26 24.29 0.81
CA ARG A 59 -19.53 23.72 -0.32
C ARG A 59 -19.62 22.22 -0.30
N LEU A 60 -19.93 21.62 -1.44
CA LEU A 60 -19.77 20.18 -1.66
C LEU A 60 -18.43 19.94 -2.32
N LYS A 61 -17.51 19.32 -1.60
CA LYS A 61 -16.17 18.99 -2.05
C LYS A 61 -16.09 17.52 -2.42
N TYR A 62 -15.66 17.26 -3.64
CA TYR A 62 -15.28 15.91 -4.03
C TYR A 62 -13.98 15.54 -3.31
N ILE A 63 -14.00 14.42 -2.61
CA ILE A 63 -12.83 13.88 -1.94
C ILE A 63 -12.36 12.67 -2.73
N HIS A 64 -11.30 12.91 -3.47
CA HIS A 64 -10.53 11.87 -4.10
C HIS A 64 -9.64 11.23 -3.02
N THR A 65 -9.95 10.01 -2.59
CA THR A 65 -9.08 9.25 -1.67
C THR A 65 -8.41 8.09 -2.41
N CYS A 66 -7.84 8.38 -3.59
CA CYS A 66 -6.71 7.58 -4.05
C CYS A 66 -5.55 7.92 -3.11
N ARG A 67 -5.35 7.04 -2.13
CA ARG A 67 -4.26 7.17 -1.18
C ARG A 67 -3.25 6.10 -1.45
N ILE A 68 -2.02 6.42 -1.11
CA ILE A 68 -0.94 5.47 -1.14
C ILE A 68 -1.07 4.62 0.13
N VAL A 69 -1.27 3.31 -0.04
CA VAL A 69 -1.32 2.35 1.07
C VAL A 69 -0.10 1.45 1.01
N ARG A 70 0.32 0.96 2.17
CA ARG A 70 1.38 -0.05 2.23
C ARG A 70 0.89 -1.32 1.56
N ASP A 71 1.73 -1.87 0.69
CA ASP A 71 1.50 -3.19 0.11
C ASP A 71 2.27 -4.22 0.93
N ASP A 72 1.62 -4.66 2.02
CA ASP A 72 2.18 -5.68 2.91
C ASP A 72 2.21 -7.06 2.22
N SER A 73 1.51 -7.23 1.09
CA SER A 73 1.39 -8.48 0.35
C SER A 73 2.39 -8.63 -0.80
N SER A 74 3.19 -7.60 -1.06
CA SER A 74 4.11 -7.62 -2.19
C SER A 74 5.20 -8.68 -1.97
N THR A 75 5.39 -9.57 -2.94
CA THR A 75 6.49 -10.56 -2.94
C THR A 75 7.85 -9.88 -2.81
N LEU A 76 7.95 -8.62 -3.25
CA LEU A 76 9.16 -7.84 -3.05
C LEU A 76 9.42 -7.57 -1.57
N ASN A 77 8.38 -7.29 -0.78
CA ASN A 77 8.54 -7.05 0.66
C ASN A 77 9.09 -8.30 1.37
N GLU A 78 8.65 -9.49 0.94
CA GLU A 78 9.18 -10.77 1.42
C GLU A 78 10.65 -10.96 1.02
N ILE A 79 11.00 -10.73 -0.25
CA ILE A 79 12.39 -10.80 -0.74
C ILE A 79 13.29 -9.79 -0.02
N VAL A 80 12.79 -8.57 0.18
CA VAL A 80 13.48 -7.49 0.88
C VAL A 80 13.77 -7.88 2.33
N HIS A 81 12.79 -8.47 3.01
CA HIS A 81 12.94 -8.89 4.39
C HIS A 81 14.02 -9.98 4.55
N GLU A 82 14.12 -10.88 3.57
CA GLU A 82 15.16 -11.93 3.53
C GLU A 82 16.56 -11.41 3.15
N LEU A 83 16.64 -10.33 2.35
CA LEU A 83 17.92 -9.78 1.87
C LEU A 83 18.58 -8.80 2.84
N ASP A 84 17.82 -8.07 3.67
CA ASP A 84 18.38 -7.14 4.67
C ASP A 84 18.65 -7.82 6.02
N ILE A 85 19.49 -8.85 5.99
CA ILE A 85 19.91 -9.63 7.18
C ILE A 85 20.50 -8.74 8.28
N PHE A 86 21.05 -7.58 7.92
CA PHE A 86 21.70 -6.66 8.84
C PHE A 86 20.81 -5.51 9.31
N SER A 87 19.56 -5.39 8.80
CA SER A 87 18.64 -4.30 9.10
C SER A 87 19.31 -2.92 8.95
N VAL A 88 20.15 -2.76 7.93
CA VAL A 88 20.96 -1.54 7.76
C VAL A 88 20.12 -0.41 7.15
N LEU A 89 19.00 -0.75 6.52
CA LEU A 89 18.06 0.23 5.98
C LEU A 89 16.85 0.37 6.91
N ASP A 90 16.40 1.59 7.17
CA ASP A 90 15.04 1.80 7.71
C ASP A 90 14.03 1.11 6.79
N TRP A 91 13.14 0.31 7.38
CA TRP A 91 12.22 -0.57 6.66
C TRP A 91 11.13 0.26 5.95
N ASP A 92 11.41 0.69 4.73
CA ASP A 92 10.42 1.28 3.84
C ASP A 92 9.72 0.16 3.05
N THR A 93 8.39 0.07 3.18
CA THR A 93 7.57 -0.88 2.42
C THR A 93 7.14 -0.28 1.08
N THR A 94 7.03 -1.13 0.06
CA THR A 94 6.42 -0.72 -1.20
C THR A 94 5.01 -0.21 -0.98
N GLN A 95 4.67 0.81 -1.74
CA GLN A 95 3.36 1.41 -1.65
C GLN A 95 2.57 1.22 -2.94
N ILE A 96 1.28 0.94 -2.80
CA ILE A 96 0.33 0.79 -3.90
C ILE A 96 -0.74 1.87 -3.80
N VAL A 97 -1.32 2.21 -4.93
CA VAL A 97 -2.46 3.12 -4.96
C VAL A 97 -3.72 2.36 -4.58
N SER A 98 -4.45 2.86 -3.59
CA SER A 98 -5.79 2.38 -3.25
C SER A 98 -6.79 3.51 -3.43
N CYS A 99 -7.67 3.37 -4.42
CA CYS A 99 -8.78 4.29 -4.70
C CYS A 99 -10.12 3.74 -4.19
N THR A 100 -10.09 2.90 -3.14
CA THR A 100 -11.27 2.20 -2.62
C THR A 100 -12.27 3.12 -1.94
N ASN A 101 -11.78 4.25 -1.43
CA ASN A 101 -12.60 5.28 -0.82
C ASN A 101 -12.77 6.39 -1.85
N ARG A 102 -14.02 6.66 -2.24
CA ARG A 102 -14.40 7.90 -2.94
C ARG A 102 -15.38 8.61 -2.04
N GLY A 103 -15.25 9.91 -1.89
CA GLY A 103 -16.00 10.67 -0.91
C GLY A 103 -16.63 11.92 -1.49
N LEU A 104 -17.76 12.31 -0.92
CA LEU A 104 -18.30 13.65 -1.09
C LEU A 104 -18.54 14.24 0.29
N ARG A 105 -17.89 15.37 0.56
CA ARG A 105 -17.97 16.06 1.84
C ARG A 105 -18.67 17.40 1.68
N ALA A 106 -19.64 17.67 2.53
CA ALA A 106 -20.10 19.03 2.72
C ALA A 106 -19.17 19.75 3.70
N THR A 107 -18.81 20.97 3.35
CA THR A 107 -17.81 21.81 4.04
C THR A 107 -18.36 23.22 4.23
N TYR A 108 -17.89 23.90 5.27
CA TYR A 108 -18.26 25.29 5.54
C TYR A 108 -17.29 26.26 4.88
N ILE A 109 -17.78 27.07 3.93
CA ILE A 109 -16.94 27.94 3.08
C ILE A 109 -16.22 29.02 3.89
N LEU A 110 -16.85 29.50 4.97
CA LEU A 110 -16.38 30.68 5.72
C LEU A 110 -15.25 30.36 6.72
N ARG A 111 -14.77 29.12 6.76
CA ARG A 111 -13.69 28.69 7.68
C ARG A 111 -12.59 27.94 6.93
N GLU A 112 -11.35 28.18 7.36
CA GLU A 112 -10.16 27.53 6.80
C GLU A 112 -10.10 26.03 7.09
N ASP A 113 -10.64 25.59 8.23
CA ASP A 113 -10.70 24.17 8.60
C ASP A 113 -11.87 23.41 7.94
N GLU A 114 -12.70 24.12 7.16
CA GLU A 114 -13.84 23.59 6.42
C GLU A 114 -14.91 22.91 7.32
N LEU A 115 -14.84 23.08 8.65
CA LEU A 115 -15.78 22.51 9.63
C LEU A 115 -16.99 23.43 9.83
N PHE A 116 -18.18 22.83 9.97
CA PHE A 116 -19.34 23.60 10.38
C PHE A 116 -19.24 23.98 11.87
N PRO A 117 -19.63 25.21 12.26
CA PRO A 117 -19.70 25.56 13.67
C PRO A 117 -20.71 24.67 14.40
N GLU A 118 -20.53 24.44 15.70
CA GLU A 118 -21.47 23.62 16.50
C GLU A 118 -22.92 24.13 16.42
N SER A 119 -23.10 25.45 16.31
CA SER A 119 -24.41 26.10 16.16
C SER A 119 -25.02 25.99 14.76
N TYR A 120 -24.35 25.35 13.80
CA TYR A 120 -24.87 25.19 12.45
C TYR A 120 -26.03 24.19 12.43
N ASN A 121 -27.22 24.67 12.09
CA ASN A 121 -28.48 23.94 12.22
C ASN A 121 -29.17 23.62 10.88
N LYS A 122 -28.56 23.96 9.74
CA LYS A 122 -29.17 23.76 8.42
C LYS A 122 -29.06 22.31 7.95
N GLY A 123 -30.12 21.78 7.37
CA GLY A 123 -30.10 20.48 6.71
C GLY A 123 -29.48 20.57 5.31
N ILE A 124 -28.68 19.59 4.92
CA ILE A 124 -28.15 19.49 3.54
C ILE A 124 -28.58 18.14 2.96
N ALA A 125 -29.10 18.14 1.73
CA ALA A 125 -29.50 16.92 1.05
C ALA A 125 -29.07 16.91 -0.42
N ILE A 126 -28.90 15.71 -0.96
CA ILE A 126 -28.77 15.47 -2.41
C ILE A 126 -29.83 14.48 -2.84
N ASN A 127 -30.63 14.84 -3.84
CA ASN A 127 -31.74 14.02 -4.33
C ASN A 127 -32.64 13.52 -3.19
N ASN A 128 -32.98 14.42 -2.26
CA ASN A 128 -33.76 14.17 -1.05
C ASN A 128 -33.12 13.22 -0.02
N LYS A 129 -31.84 12.87 -0.17
CA LYS A 129 -31.09 12.09 0.82
C LYS A 129 -30.22 13.00 1.68
N LYS A 130 -30.32 12.87 3.01
CA LYS A 130 -29.50 13.63 3.96
C LYS A 130 -28.02 13.42 3.67
N LEU A 131 -27.29 14.52 3.54
CA LEU A 131 -25.84 14.48 3.67
C LEU A 131 -25.47 14.57 5.14
N LYS A 132 -24.57 13.69 5.55
CA LYS A 132 -23.87 13.84 6.82
C LYS A 132 -22.70 14.81 6.59
N TYR A 133 -22.54 15.74 7.51
CA TYR A 133 -21.48 16.74 7.50
C TYR A 133 -20.91 16.94 8.90
N TYR A 134 -19.71 17.50 8.99
CA TYR A 134 -18.94 17.59 10.23
C TYR A 134 -19.14 18.94 10.91
N SER A 135 -19.44 18.91 12.20
CA SER A 135 -19.36 20.11 13.04
C SER A 135 -18.34 19.90 14.15
N GLU A 136 -17.89 21.00 14.77
CA GLU A 136 -16.92 20.98 15.88
C GLU A 136 -17.30 20.02 17.03
N GLY A 137 -18.59 19.79 17.26
CA GLY A 137 -19.07 18.88 18.32
C GLY A 137 -18.99 17.38 17.98
N TYR A 138 -18.68 16.99 16.73
CA TYR A 138 -18.79 15.60 16.26
C TYR A 138 -17.62 15.18 15.34
N GLU A 139 -16.43 14.99 15.91
CA GLU A 139 -15.20 14.65 15.15
C GLU A 139 -15.15 13.21 14.58
N ILE A 140 -15.97 12.26 15.07
CA ILE A 140 -15.70 10.81 14.94
C ILE A 140 -16.32 10.13 13.68
N ILE A 141 -17.02 10.83 12.79
CA ILE A 141 -17.81 10.19 11.70
C ILE A 141 -17.21 10.38 10.29
N LYS A 142 -15.87 10.51 10.17
CA LYS A 142 -15.20 11.03 8.96
C LYS A 142 -15.25 10.13 7.71
N ASP A 143 -15.18 8.81 7.87
CA ASP A 143 -14.91 7.95 6.70
C ASP A 143 -16.16 7.33 6.07
N ARG A 144 -17.15 6.93 6.87
CA ARG A 144 -18.35 6.23 6.35
C ARG A 144 -19.35 7.18 5.69
N SER A 145 -19.39 8.42 6.14
CA SER A 145 -20.34 9.44 5.66
C SER A 145 -20.01 9.90 4.24
N ASP A 146 -18.73 10.16 3.98
CA ASP A 146 -18.27 10.69 2.70
C ASP A 146 -18.53 9.70 1.55
N SER A 147 -18.28 8.40 1.78
CA SER A 147 -18.54 7.34 0.80
C SER A 147 -20.04 7.17 0.50
N ALA A 148 -20.88 7.17 1.54
CA ALA A 148 -22.33 7.09 1.35
C ALA A 148 -22.88 8.28 0.56
N ASN A 149 -22.38 9.50 0.84
CA ASN A 149 -22.74 10.71 0.11
C ASN A 149 -22.32 10.61 -1.36
N TYR A 150 -21.11 10.13 -1.64
CA TYR A 150 -20.60 9.92 -3.00
C TYR A 150 -21.47 8.94 -3.80
N GLN A 151 -21.83 7.80 -3.22
CA GLN A 151 -22.65 6.79 -3.91
C GLN A 151 -24.02 7.34 -4.34
N ASN A 152 -24.58 8.31 -3.60
CA ASN A 152 -25.84 8.94 -3.97
C ASN A 152 -25.72 9.80 -5.24
N ILE A 153 -24.65 10.57 -5.39
CA ILE A 153 -24.37 11.32 -6.62
C ILE A 153 -24.07 10.35 -7.76
N TYR A 154 -23.19 9.38 -7.53
CA TYR A 154 -22.73 8.49 -8.58
C TYR A 154 -23.86 7.62 -9.16
N ALA A 155 -24.80 7.19 -8.32
CA ALA A 155 -26.02 6.51 -8.78
C ALA A 155 -26.93 7.43 -9.62
N ALA A 156 -27.02 8.72 -9.28
CA ALA A 156 -27.77 9.70 -10.06
C ALA A 156 -27.12 9.95 -11.43
N LEU A 157 -25.79 10.10 -11.47
CA LEU A 157 -25.00 10.20 -12.70
C LEU A 157 -25.24 9.02 -13.63
N LYS A 158 -25.07 7.80 -13.12
CA LYS A 158 -25.28 6.56 -13.91
C LYS A 158 -26.69 6.43 -14.46
N SER A 159 -27.68 6.97 -13.76
CA SER A 159 -29.08 6.97 -14.19
C SER A 159 -29.46 8.19 -15.03
N GLN A 160 -28.50 9.06 -15.38
CA GLN A 160 -28.71 10.32 -16.10
C GLN A 160 -29.78 11.21 -15.45
N LYS A 161 -29.92 11.12 -14.13
CA LYS A 161 -30.84 11.94 -13.35
C LYS A 161 -30.16 13.25 -12.95
N PRO A 162 -30.88 14.38 -12.92
CA PRO A 162 -30.33 15.61 -12.37
C PRO A 162 -29.93 15.37 -10.92
N ILE A 163 -28.77 15.91 -10.54
CA ILE A 163 -28.30 15.90 -9.15
C ILE A 163 -28.75 17.20 -8.52
N VAL A 164 -29.74 17.10 -7.64
CA VAL A 164 -30.31 18.28 -6.97
C VAL A 164 -29.75 18.35 -5.56
N ALA A 165 -28.99 19.40 -5.25
CA ALA A 165 -28.58 19.71 -3.90
C ALA A 165 -29.51 20.74 -3.29
N ALA A 166 -29.87 20.51 -2.03
CA ALA A 166 -30.81 21.36 -1.30
C ALA A 166 -30.27 21.68 0.09
N VAL A 167 -30.43 22.94 0.51
CA VAL A 167 -30.14 23.44 1.85
C VAL A 167 -31.46 23.86 2.51
N TYR A 168 -31.66 23.43 3.75
CA TYR A 168 -32.88 23.65 4.54
C TYR A 168 -32.56 24.46 5.79
N ALA A 169 -33.47 25.35 6.17
CA ALA A 169 -33.32 26.27 7.30
C ALA A 169 -33.03 25.56 8.64
N ASN A 170 -33.73 24.43 8.83
CA ASN A 170 -33.67 23.64 10.04
C ASN A 170 -33.01 22.29 9.76
N ASN A 171 -32.82 21.52 10.83
CA ASN A 171 -32.47 20.11 10.75
C ASN A 171 -33.65 19.35 10.10
N TYR A 172 -33.73 19.39 8.78
CA TYR A 172 -34.76 18.79 7.93
C TYR A 172 -35.08 17.33 8.27
N PHE A 173 -34.11 16.63 8.88
CA PHE A 173 -34.18 15.22 9.22
C PHE A 173 -34.31 14.96 10.72
N ASP A 174 -34.84 15.90 11.50
CA ASP A 174 -35.29 15.58 12.85
C ASP A 174 -36.44 14.54 12.77
N ILE A 175 -36.42 13.54 13.65
CA ILE A 175 -37.25 12.33 13.56
C ILE A 175 -38.75 12.68 13.57
N SER A 176 -39.10 13.81 14.19
CA SER A 176 -40.48 14.31 14.29
C SER A 176 -41.06 14.77 12.95
N THR A 177 -40.27 15.34 12.04
CA THR A 177 -40.77 15.89 10.77
C THR A 177 -41.08 14.79 9.76
N GLN A 178 -40.28 13.72 9.75
CA GLN A 178 -40.54 12.55 8.88
C GLN A 178 -41.82 11.81 9.24
N ALA A 179 -42.16 11.72 10.54
CA ALA A 179 -43.34 11.01 11.00
C ALA A 179 -44.66 11.61 10.49
N HIS A 180 -44.68 12.92 10.17
CA HIS A 180 -45.88 13.63 9.75
C HIS A 180 -45.96 13.91 8.25
N GLY A 181 -44.98 13.47 7.45
CA GLY A 181 -45.00 13.63 5.99
C GLY A 181 -44.89 15.07 5.50
N TYR A 182 -44.63 16.04 6.37
CA TYR A 182 -44.37 17.42 5.99
C TYR A 182 -42.99 17.51 5.33
N ARG A 183 -42.98 17.88 4.04
CA ARG A 183 -41.74 18.25 3.34
C ARG A 183 -41.51 19.74 3.58
N GLU A 184 -40.50 20.08 4.36
CA GLU A 184 -40.03 21.48 4.39
C GLU A 184 -39.57 21.88 2.99
N THR A 185 -39.90 23.11 2.59
CA THR A 185 -39.37 23.69 1.35
C THR A 185 -37.92 24.07 1.56
N PRO A 186 -36.99 23.67 0.67
CA PRO A 186 -35.61 24.07 0.80
C PRO A 186 -35.48 25.61 0.71
N GLU A 187 -34.53 26.17 1.46
CA GLU A 187 -34.14 27.57 1.32
C GLU A 187 -33.49 27.79 -0.05
N ILE A 188 -32.64 26.84 -0.44
CA ILE A 188 -31.86 26.86 -1.66
C ILE A 188 -31.92 25.46 -2.27
N GLU A 189 -32.19 25.41 -3.57
CA GLU A 189 -32.21 24.19 -4.35
C GLU A 189 -31.48 24.46 -5.67
N VAL A 190 -30.46 23.66 -5.95
CA VAL A 190 -29.55 23.85 -7.09
C VAL A 190 -29.31 22.53 -7.81
N ILE A 191 -29.16 22.60 -9.13
CA ILE A 191 -28.79 21.45 -9.95
C ILE A 191 -27.27 21.45 -10.14
N ILE A 192 -26.63 20.38 -9.68
CA ILE A 192 -25.19 20.16 -9.82
C ILE A 192 -24.91 19.49 -11.16
N ASP A 193 -24.05 20.10 -11.96
CA ASP A 193 -23.36 19.42 -13.05
C ASP A 193 -22.18 18.64 -12.44
N ALA A 194 -22.11 17.33 -12.67
CA ALA A 194 -21.00 16.50 -12.22
C ALA A 194 -20.30 15.79 -13.39
N SER A 195 -20.35 16.40 -14.58
CA SER A 195 -19.64 15.96 -15.78
C SER A 195 -18.12 15.87 -15.60
N ASN A 196 -17.54 16.69 -14.71
CA ASN A 196 -16.10 16.67 -14.40
C ASN A 196 -15.69 15.63 -13.35
N LEU A 197 -16.62 14.85 -12.80
CA LEU A 197 -16.31 13.88 -11.74
C LEU A 197 -15.37 12.77 -12.21
N ASP A 198 -15.60 12.20 -13.40
CA ASP A 198 -14.72 11.16 -13.97
C ASP A 198 -13.33 11.71 -14.32
N ALA A 199 -13.25 12.98 -14.71
CA ALA A 199 -11.97 13.65 -14.97
C ALA A 199 -11.18 13.88 -13.67
N ALA A 200 -11.86 14.32 -12.60
CA ALA A 200 -11.26 14.46 -11.28
C ALA A 200 -10.75 13.12 -10.74
N ASP A 201 -11.52 12.04 -10.93
CA ASP A 201 -11.11 10.66 -10.60
C ASP A 201 -9.82 10.27 -11.30
N SER A 202 -9.77 10.44 -12.62
CA SER A 202 -8.61 10.05 -13.42
C SER A 202 -7.35 10.85 -13.07
N ILE A 203 -7.50 12.15 -12.76
CA ILE A 203 -6.37 12.99 -12.35
C ILE A 203 -5.86 12.55 -10.98
N SER A 204 -6.75 12.35 -10.00
CA SER A 204 -6.36 11.87 -8.68
C SER A 204 -5.63 10.52 -8.75
N GLU A 205 -6.13 9.58 -9.52
CA GLU A 205 -5.50 8.25 -9.67
C GLU A 205 -4.09 8.38 -10.25
N LYS A 206 -3.92 9.21 -11.28
CA LYS A 206 -2.60 9.48 -11.89
C LYS A 206 -1.63 10.15 -10.92
N LEU A 207 -2.10 11.12 -10.13
CA LEU A 207 -1.28 11.79 -9.13
C LEU A 207 -0.81 10.81 -8.05
N ALA A 208 -1.73 10.03 -7.50
CA ALA A 208 -1.40 9.00 -6.51
C ALA A 208 -0.46 7.93 -7.09
N GLN A 209 -0.64 7.53 -8.35
CA GLN A 209 0.24 6.59 -9.03
C GLN A 209 1.63 7.15 -9.26
N SER A 210 1.74 8.41 -9.67
CA SER A 210 3.02 9.10 -9.82
C SER A 210 3.76 9.22 -8.49
N GLU A 211 3.06 9.55 -7.41
CA GLU A 211 3.63 9.68 -6.07
C GLU A 211 4.07 8.31 -5.52
N ALA A 212 3.24 7.28 -5.67
CA ALA A 212 3.60 5.90 -5.31
C ALA A 212 4.82 5.40 -6.09
N SER A 213 4.86 5.64 -7.41
CA SER A 213 6.01 5.29 -8.26
C SER A 213 7.27 5.99 -7.79
N HIS A 214 7.20 7.30 -7.52
CA HIS A 214 8.34 8.07 -7.02
C HIS A 214 8.85 7.56 -5.67
N HIS A 215 7.94 7.18 -4.76
CA HIS A 215 8.31 6.59 -3.48
C HIS A 215 8.97 5.21 -3.67
N ASN A 216 8.37 4.36 -4.49
CA ASN A 216 8.90 3.03 -4.80
C ASN A 216 10.27 3.10 -5.49
N ASP A 217 10.49 4.05 -6.39
CA ASP A 217 11.79 4.26 -7.04
C ASP A 217 12.90 4.60 -6.04
N LYS A 218 12.58 5.38 -5.01
CA LYS A 218 13.51 5.67 -3.91
C LYS A 218 13.84 4.40 -3.13
N ILE A 219 12.85 3.56 -2.86
CA ILE A 219 13.01 2.27 -2.20
C ILE A 219 13.90 1.35 -3.05
N TYR A 220 13.57 1.19 -4.34
CA TYR A 220 14.34 0.35 -5.28
C TYR A 220 15.80 0.78 -5.37
N ARG A 221 16.08 2.08 -5.42
CA ARG A 221 17.46 2.59 -5.48
C ARG A 221 18.26 2.20 -4.23
N LYS A 222 17.66 2.25 -3.03
CA LYS A 222 18.31 1.82 -1.79
C LYS A 222 18.65 0.32 -1.84
N TYR A 223 17.68 -0.52 -2.22
CA TYR A 223 17.90 -1.97 -2.28
C TYR A 223 18.88 -2.39 -3.39
N TRP A 224 18.87 -1.72 -4.53
CA TRP A 224 19.82 -2.01 -5.60
C TRP A 224 21.27 -1.77 -5.15
N LEU A 225 21.51 -0.73 -4.35
CA LEU A 225 22.81 -0.47 -3.74
C LEU A 225 23.21 -1.57 -2.76
N VAL A 226 22.29 -2.06 -1.92
CA VAL A 226 22.55 -3.18 -1.00
C VAL A 226 22.89 -4.46 -1.76
N ILE A 227 22.11 -4.82 -2.79
CA ILE A 227 22.38 -5.99 -3.63
C ILE A 227 23.76 -5.89 -4.28
N PHE A 228 24.11 -4.70 -4.79
CA PHE A 228 25.43 -4.46 -5.37
C PHE A 228 26.56 -4.67 -4.36
N ILE A 229 26.44 -4.11 -3.15
CA ILE A 229 27.45 -4.26 -2.09
C ILE A 229 27.57 -5.73 -1.66
N ASN A 230 26.46 -6.41 -1.43
CA ASN A 230 26.46 -7.82 -1.03
C ASN A 230 27.10 -8.72 -2.11
N THR A 231 26.80 -8.44 -3.38
CA THR A 231 27.40 -9.15 -4.51
C THR A 231 28.91 -8.90 -4.58
N ALA A 232 29.35 -7.65 -4.39
CA ALA A 232 30.78 -7.32 -4.38
C ALA A 232 31.53 -8.02 -3.24
N VAL A 233 30.96 -8.05 -2.03
CA VAL A 233 31.55 -8.75 -0.87
C VAL A 233 31.64 -10.25 -1.14
N LEU A 234 30.59 -10.87 -1.69
CA LEU A 234 30.60 -12.29 -2.03
C LEU A 234 31.69 -12.63 -3.06
N VAL A 235 31.84 -11.80 -4.10
CA VAL A 235 32.90 -11.95 -5.11
C VAL A 235 34.29 -11.85 -4.47
N LEU A 236 34.50 -10.90 -3.56
CA LEU A 236 35.77 -10.76 -2.83
C LEU A 236 36.08 -12.00 -1.96
N ILE A 237 35.08 -12.58 -1.31
CA ILE A 237 35.22 -13.83 -0.52
C ILE A 237 35.63 -14.99 -1.44
N ILE A 238 34.97 -15.16 -2.59
CA ILE A 238 35.29 -16.22 -3.56
C ILE A 238 36.72 -16.07 -4.07
N ILE A 239 37.13 -14.85 -4.42
CA ILE A 239 38.51 -14.55 -4.85
C ILE A 239 39.50 -14.87 -3.72
N GLY A 240 39.20 -14.46 -2.48
CA GLY A 240 40.03 -14.75 -1.31
C GLY A 240 40.24 -16.25 -1.10
N LEU A 241 39.17 -17.04 -1.13
CA LEU A 241 39.21 -18.51 -1.02
C LEU A 241 40.01 -19.15 -2.17
N PHE A 242 39.86 -18.64 -3.39
CA PHE A 242 40.64 -19.09 -4.54
C PHE A 242 42.14 -18.84 -4.36
N LEU A 243 42.53 -17.66 -3.88
CA LEU A 243 43.93 -17.32 -3.60
C LEU A 243 44.52 -18.18 -2.48
N ILE A 244 43.76 -18.43 -1.41
CA ILE A 244 44.17 -19.34 -0.33
C ILE A 244 44.38 -20.76 -0.88
N ARG A 245 43.43 -21.28 -1.66
CA ARG A 245 43.55 -22.61 -2.29
C ARG A 245 44.77 -22.71 -3.20
N ARG A 246 45.04 -21.67 -3.99
CA ARG A 246 46.22 -21.59 -4.86
C ARG A 246 47.51 -21.61 -4.04
N ARG A 247 47.57 -20.84 -2.95
CA ARG A 247 48.72 -20.79 -2.04
C ARG A 247 48.98 -22.14 -1.37
N VAL A 248 47.93 -22.77 -0.85
CA VAL A 248 48.00 -24.10 -0.22
C VAL A 248 48.51 -25.16 -1.20
N ARG A 249 47.98 -25.19 -2.43
CA ARG A 249 48.49 -26.09 -3.50
C ARG A 249 49.96 -25.85 -3.82
N SER A 250 50.40 -24.59 -3.87
CA SER A 250 51.81 -24.26 -4.12
C SER A 250 52.73 -24.77 -3.00
N ILE A 251 52.32 -24.61 -1.74
CA ILE A 251 53.08 -25.08 -0.57
C ILE A 251 53.14 -26.61 -0.57
N LEU A 252 52.02 -27.30 -0.82
CA LEU A 252 51.95 -28.76 -0.93
C LEU A 252 52.86 -29.29 -2.04
N LYS A 253 52.87 -28.65 -3.22
CA LYS A 253 53.75 -29.06 -4.32
C LYS A 253 55.23 -28.92 -3.95
N ALA A 254 55.62 -27.80 -3.32
CA ALA A 254 56.99 -27.61 -2.85
C ALA A 254 57.39 -28.64 -1.79
N ALA A 255 56.51 -28.94 -0.83
CA ALA A 255 56.74 -29.98 0.18
C ALA A 255 56.86 -31.37 -0.45
N TYR A 256 56.05 -31.69 -1.46
CA TYR A 256 56.12 -32.96 -2.19
C TYR A 256 57.45 -33.11 -2.95
N GLU A 257 57.93 -32.07 -3.63
CA GLU A 257 59.23 -32.09 -4.32
C GLU A 257 60.40 -32.24 -3.32
N ILE A 258 60.36 -31.56 -2.17
CA ILE A 258 61.39 -31.74 -1.13
C ILE A 258 61.35 -33.18 -0.58
N ALA A 259 60.16 -33.71 -0.31
CA ALA A 259 60.00 -35.08 0.17
C ALA A 259 60.45 -36.12 -0.86
N SER A 260 60.20 -35.89 -2.15
CA SER A 260 60.63 -36.78 -3.23
C SER A 260 62.16 -36.79 -3.38
N ILE A 261 62.82 -35.63 -3.28
CA ILE A 261 64.29 -35.50 -3.29
C ILE A 261 64.90 -36.17 -2.04
N ALA A 262 64.33 -35.96 -0.85
CA ALA A 262 64.78 -36.60 0.38
C ALA A 262 64.64 -38.15 0.31
N LYS A 263 63.56 -38.63 -0.30
CA LYS A 263 63.32 -40.08 -0.54
C LYS A 263 64.27 -40.65 -1.60
N ALA A 264 64.67 -39.88 -2.60
CA ALA A 264 65.67 -40.27 -3.60
C ALA A 264 67.09 -40.32 -2.99
N SER A 265 67.44 -39.35 -2.14
CA SER A 265 68.74 -39.30 -1.43
C SER A 265 68.92 -40.48 -0.47
N THR A 266 67.90 -40.77 0.35
CA THR A 266 67.92 -41.91 1.30
C THR A 266 67.99 -43.27 0.61
N LYS A 267 67.43 -43.42 -0.59
CA LYS A 267 67.54 -44.67 -1.37
C LYS A 267 68.98 -44.94 -1.84
N SER A 268 69.79 -43.91 -2.07
CA SER A 268 71.20 -44.07 -2.46
C SER A 268 72.09 -44.45 -1.27
N THR A 269 71.85 -43.89 -0.09
CA THR A 269 72.64 -44.16 1.13
C THR A 269 72.30 -45.52 1.77
N ILE A 270 71.05 -45.98 1.64
CA ILE A 270 70.63 -47.32 2.09
C ILE A 270 71.24 -48.40 1.19
N HIS A 271 71.39 -48.14 -0.12
CA HIS A 271 72.03 -49.08 -1.05
C HIS A 271 73.56 -49.17 -0.84
N SER A 272 74.22 -48.12 -0.34
CA SER A 272 75.64 -48.17 0.02
C SER A 272 75.90 -48.87 1.36
N LEU A 273 74.97 -48.79 2.33
CA LEU A 273 75.07 -49.49 3.62
C LEU A 273 74.66 -50.98 3.53
N SER A 274 73.71 -51.33 2.66
CA SER A 274 73.30 -52.74 2.45
C SER A 274 74.37 -53.60 1.77
N LYS A 275 75.37 -52.97 1.13
CA LYS A 275 76.54 -53.67 0.56
C LYS A 275 77.62 -53.97 1.61
N ILE A 276 77.62 -53.24 2.73
CA ILE A 276 78.58 -53.40 3.84
C ILE A 276 78.07 -54.43 4.87
N ILE A 277 76.75 -54.65 4.95
CA ILE A 277 76.14 -55.63 5.85
C ILE A 277 75.59 -56.79 5.00
N LYS A 278 76.45 -57.73 4.61
CA LYS A 278 76.03 -59.10 4.28
C LYS A 278 76.15 -59.93 5.55
N PRO A 279 75.05 -60.28 6.25
CA PRO A 279 75.10 -61.30 7.27
C PRO A 279 75.01 -62.68 6.64
N GLU A 280 75.92 -63.52 7.09
CA GLU A 280 75.88 -64.97 6.96
C GLU A 280 74.58 -65.53 7.56
N LYS A 281 74.15 -66.65 6.99
CA LYS A 281 72.90 -67.39 7.30
C LYS A 281 72.61 -67.49 8.80
N SER A 282 71.44 -67.00 9.24
CA SER A 282 70.74 -67.58 10.39
C SER A 282 69.27 -67.19 10.49
N LYS A 283 68.42 -68.23 10.57
CA LYS A 283 67.16 -68.37 11.35
C LYS A 283 66.06 -67.30 11.23
N ILE A 284 64.96 -67.72 10.59
CA ILE A 284 63.56 -67.66 11.09
C ILE A 284 63.20 -66.37 11.83
N ILE A 285 62.59 -65.42 11.11
CA ILE A 285 61.83 -64.31 11.70
C ILE A 285 60.35 -64.54 11.40
N LYS A 286 59.59 -64.68 12.48
CA LYS A 286 58.13 -64.79 12.53
C LYS A 286 57.46 -63.57 11.88
N THR A 287 56.56 -63.84 10.94
CA THR A 287 55.53 -62.92 10.47
C THR A 287 54.43 -62.80 11.51
N ASP A 288 54.61 -61.93 12.50
CA ASP A 288 53.54 -61.47 13.40
C ASP A 288 53.33 -59.97 13.15
N ASN A 289 52.17 -59.61 12.56
CA ASN A 289 51.55 -58.27 12.40
C ASN A 289 51.08 -57.86 10.99
N LEU A 290 50.70 -58.80 10.12
CA LEU A 290 49.66 -58.52 9.14
C LEU A 290 48.32 -58.87 9.78
N LYS A 291 47.60 -57.86 10.29
CA LYS A 291 46.20 -58.08 10.72
C LYS A 291 45.41 -58.53 9.48
N PRO A 292 44.85 -59.75 9.45
CA PRO A 292 43.88 -60.09 8.41
C PRO A 292 42.72 -59.11 8.56
N TYR A 293 42.42 -58.35 7.50
CA TYR A 293 41.22 -57.52 7.48
C TYR A 293 40.03 -58.48 7.69
N SER A 294 39.28 -58.25 8.76
CA SER A 294 38.13 -59.08 9.09
C SER A 294 37.10 -58.91 7.99
N VAL A 295 36.59 -60.02 7.46
CA VAL A 295 35.48 -60.06 6.50
C VAL A 295 34.30 -59.20 6.99
N ALA A 296 34.08 -59.18 8.31
CA ALA A 296 33.03 -58.36 8.94
C ALA A 296 33.27 -56.85 8.76
N ASP A 297 34.51 -56.38 8.82
CA ASP A 297 34.85 -54.96 8.70
C ASP A 297 34.71 -54.46 7.26
N GLU A 298 35.02 -55.32 6.29
CA GLU A 298 34.80 -55.00 4.87
C GLU A 298 33.30 -54.95 4.56
N LEU A 299 32.52 -55.93 5.01
CA LEU A 299 31.06 -55.92 4.84
C LEU A 299 30.41 -54.72 5.50
N LEU A 300 30.87 -54.31 6.68
CA LEU A 300 30.34 -53.13 7.39
C LEU A 300 30.54 -51.84 6.58
N LYS A 301 31.70 -51.66 5.94
CA LYS A 301 31.97 -50.49 5.08
C LYS A 301 31.06 -50.46 3.86
N TRP A 302 30.85 -51.61 3.22
CA TRP A 302 29.95 -51.71 2.07
C TRP A 302 28.50 -51.38 2.44
N THR A 303 28.03 -51.81 3.62
CA THR A 303 26.69 -51.45 4.12
C THR A 303 26.58 -49.94 4.35
N GLN A 304 27.59 -49.30 4.95
CA GLN A 304 27.59 -47.85 5.17
C GLN A 304 27.55 -47.05 3.87
N LEU A 305 28.25 -47.51 2.83
CA LEU A 305 28.26 -46.85 1.52
C LEU A 305 26.91 -46.99 0.79
N LYS A 306 26.24 -48.13 0.96
CA LYS A 306 24.88 -48.38 0.45
C LYS A 306 23.86 -47.47 1.14
N ASP A 307 23.89 -47.40 2.47
CA ASP A 307 22.97 -46.57 3.27
C ASP A 307 23.17 -45.07 3.01
N ALA A 308 24.40 -44.66 2.66
CA ALA A 308 24.72 -43.30 2.24
C ALA A 308 24.31 -42.99 0.77
N GLY A 309 23.76 -43.97 0.03
CA GLY A 309 23.35 -43.81 -1.37
C GLY A 309 24.50 -43.67 -2.36
N VAL A 310 25.73 -44.03 -1.97
CA VAL A 310 26.94 -43.91 -2.81
C VAL A 310 27.06 -45.09 -3.78
N VAL A 311 26.39 -46.21 -3.47
CA VAL A 311 26.50 -47.49 -4.19
C VAL A 311 25.10 -48.07 -4.33
N SER A 312 24.78 -48.68 -5.47
CA SER A 312 23.46 -49.29 -5.68
C SER A 312 23.33 -50.64 -4.94
N GLU A 313 22.09 -51.12 -4.76
CA GLU A 313 21.82 -52.39 -4.06
C GLU A 313 22.42 -53.58 -4.84
N GLU A 314 22.47 -53.50 -6.18
CA GLU A 314 23.06 -54.52 -7.04
C GLU A 314 24.58 -54.61 -6.87
N GLU A 315 25.26 -53.47 -6.84
CA GLU A 315 26.71 -53.37 -6.62
C GLU A 315 27.11 -53.82 -5.21
N PHE A 316 26.29 -53.50 -4.20
CA PHE A 316 26.47 -54.01 -2.84
C PHE A 316 26.38 -55.54 -2.79
N ARG A 317 25.40 -56.12 -3.49
CA ARG A 317 25.21 -57.58 -3.52
C ARG A 317 26.38 -58.30 -4.20
N GLU A 318 26.88 -57.78 -5.32
CA GLU A 318 28.06 -58.34 -6.00
C GLU A 318 29.31 -58.26 -5.12
N ALA A 319 29.54 -57.13 -4.44
CA ALA A 319 30.66 -56.98 -3.51
C ALA A 319 30.56 -57.93 -2.32
N ARG A 320 29.36 -58.10 -1.74
CA ARG A 320 29.10 -59.04 -0.65
C ARG A 320 29.39 -60.49 -1.06
N ASP A 321 28.91 -60.92 -2.22
CA ASP A 321 29.12 -62.29 -2.70
C ASP A 321 30.60 -62.56 -2.97
N LYS A 322 31.35 -61.57 -3.47
CA LYS A 322 32.80 -61.66 -3.69
C LYS A 322 33.61 -61.71 -2.40
N ILE A 323 33.14 -61.05 -1.35
CA ILE A 323 33.78 -61.06 -0.02
C ILE A 323 33.48 -62.37 0.71
N MET A 324 32.27 -62.90 0.59
CA MET A 324 31.84 -64.15 1.26
C MET A 324 32.34 -65.43 0.56
N SER A 325 32.82 -65.34 -0.69
CA SER A 325 33.35 -66.47 -1.46
C SER A 325 34.88 -66.64 -1.35
N LYS A 326 35.53 -65.83 -0.50
CA LYS A 326 36.99 -65.80 -0.30
C LYS A 326 37.42 -66.51 0.98
#